data_AF-A0A965EX46-F1
#
_entry.id   AF-A0A965EX46-F1
#
_cell.length_a   1.000
_cell.length_b   1.000
_cell.length_c   1.000
_cell.angle_alpha   90.00
_cell.angle_beta   90.00
_cell.angle_gamma   90.00
#
_symmetry.space_group_name_H-M   'P 1'
#
loop_
_entity.id
_entity.type
_entity.pdbx_description
1 polymer ?
#
loop_
_entity_poly.entity_id
_entity_poly.type
_entity_poly.pdbx_seq_one_letter_code
_entity_poly.pdbx_strand_id
1 'polypeptide(L)'
;MEQTSHDRLLIIDFGSQVTQLIARRLRELSVYCEIHPYQNVTDAFLADFAPKAIIFSGGPDSVTRDGSPRAPESAFNMGVPILGICYGQQTMM
;
A
#
# COMPACT_ATOMS: atom_id res chain seq x y z
N MET A 1 -6.77 26.31 -13.62
CA MET A 1 -5.81 26.00 -12.52
C MET A 1 -5.50 24.53 -12.64
N GLU A 2 -4.41 24.17 -13.32
CA GLU A 2 -3.92 22.78 -13.30
C GLU A 2 -3.42 22.50 -11.89
N GLN A 3 -4.17 21.69 -11.13
CA GLN A 3 -3.67 21.14 -9.89
C GLN A 3 -2.52 20.21 -10.27
N THR A 4 -1.30 20.61 -9.90
CA THR A 4 -0.12 19.76 -9.97
C THR A 4 -0.35 18.59 -9.02
N SER A 5 -1.00 17.54 -9.51
CA SER A 5 -1.17 16.30 -8.76
C SER A 5 0.20 15.65 -8.71
N HIS A 6 0.88 15.76 -7.56
CA HIS A 6 2.08 14.97 -7.32
C HIS A 6 1.74 13.50 -7.55
N ASP A 7 2.63 12.77 -8.24
CA ASP A 7 2.49 11.32 -8.34
C ASP A 7 2.68 10.73 -6.93
N ARG A 8 1.60 10.21 -6.34
CA ARG A 8 1.58 9.69 -4.97
C ARG A 8 1.55 8.18 -4.98
N LEU A 9 2.48 7.57 -4.26
CA LEU A 9 2.46 6.15 -3.94
C LEU A 9 1.77 5.91 -2.59
N LEU A 10 0.98 4.84 -2.52
CA LEU A 10 0.39 4.36 -1.28
C LEU A 10 1.15 3.12 -0.80
N ILE A 11 1.62 3.15 0.44
CA ILE A 11 2.11 1.95 1.13
C ILE A 11 1.03 1.51 2.11
N ILE A 12 0.45 0.33 1.88
CA ILE A 12 -0.45 -0.32 2.83
C ILE A 12 0.39 -1.15 3.80
N ASP A 13 0.34 -0.79 5.08
CA ASP A 13 1.12 -1.45 6.11
C ASP A 13 0.37 -2.58 6.82
N PHE A 14 0.91 -3.79 6.74
CA PHE A 14 0.44 -4.99 7.45
C PHE A 14 1.20 -5.27 8.75
N GLY A 15 1.97 -4.29 9.24
CA GLY A 15 2.72 -4.39 10.50
C GLY A 15 4.19 -4.77 10.33
N SER A 16 4.77 -4.50 9.15
CA SER A 16 6.17 -4.79 8.88
C SER A 16 7.11 -3.85 9.63
N GLN A 17 8.17 -4.42 10.23
CA GLN A 17 9.23 -3.65 10.88
C GLN A 17 10.02 -2.75 9.89
N VAL A 18 9.97 -3.06 8.59
CA VAL A 18 10.74 -2.37 7.55
C VAL A 18 9.90 -1.40 6.70
N THR A 19 8.63 -1.17 7.05
CA THR A 19 7.73 -0.30 6.26
C THR A 19 8.29 1.12 6.14
N GLN A 20 8.87 1.65 7.21
CA GLN A 20 9.52 2.96 7.20
C GLN A 20 10.79 3.00 6.32
N LEU A 21 11.50 1.88 6.19
CA LEU A 21 12.66 1.78 5.29
C LEU A 21 12.22 1.85 3.83
N ILE A 22 11.11 1.21 3.47
CA ILE A 22 10.52 1.31 2.12
C ILE A 22 10.20 2.77 1.80
N ALA A 23 9.50 3.47 2.69
CA ALA A 23 9.18 4.89 2.50
C ALA A 23 10.44 5.76 2.39
N ARG A 24 11.49 5.47 3.19
CA ARG A 24 12.77 6.15 3.06
C ARG A 24 13.39 5.95 1.68
N ARG A 25 13.39 4.73 1.14
CA ARG A 25 13.91 4.44 -0.21
C ARG A 25 13.13 5.19 -1.30
N LEU A 26 11.80 5.28 -1.19
CA LEU A 26 11.00 6.07 -2.14
C LEU A 26 11.34 7.56 -2.09
N ARG A 27 11.52 8.12 -0.88
CA ARG A 27 11.94 9.52 -0.72
C ARG A 27 13.34 9.78 -1.27
N GLU A 28 14.28 8.84 -1.11
CA GLU A 28 15.61 8.89 -1.72
C GLU A 28 15.53 8.92 -3.26
N LEU A 29 14.47 8.34 -3.84
CA LEU A 29 14.15 8.41 -5.28
C LEU A 29 13.31 9.65 -5.66
N SER A 30 13.11 10.60 -4.74
CA SER A 30 12.27 11.79 -4.92
C SER A 30 10.80 11.49 -5.24
N VAL A 31 10.30 10.33 -4.80
CA VAL A 31 8.90 9.92 -4.98
C VAL A 31 8.11 10.20 -3.70
N TYR A 32 6.96 10.87 -3.84
CA TYR A 32 6.06 11.10 -2.72
C TYR A 32 5.30 9.82 -2.37
N CYS A 33 5.29 9.46 -1.09
CA CYS A 33 4.57 8.29 -0.60
C CYS A 33 3.92 8.54 0.75
N GLU A 34 2.76 7.91 0.98
CA GLU A 34 2.10 7.85 2.27
C GLU A 34 2.01 6.40 2.78
N ILE A 35 2.16 6.23 4.09
CA ILE A 35 2.02 4.94 4.76
C ILE A 35 0.68 4.95 5.50
N HIS A 36 -0.17 3.98 5.19
CA HIS A 36 -1.44 3.80 5.87
C HIS A 36 -1.57 2.36 6.37
N PRO A 37 -1.94 2.12 7.63
CA PRO A 37 -2.17 0.76 8.12
C PRO A 37 -3.39 0.16 7.40
N TYR A 38 -3.36 -1.15 7.12
CA TYR A 38 -4.37 -1.83 6.31
C TYR A 38 -5.81 -1.58 6.79
N GLN A 39 -6.04 -1.51 8.10
CA GLN A 39 -7.36 -1.25 8.68
C GLN A 39 -7.95 0.14 8.37
N ASN A 40 -7.12 1.11 7.99
CA ASN A 40 -7.54 2.47 7.67
C ASN A 40 -7.81 2.65 6.16
N VAL A 41 -7.37 1.69 5.33
CA VAL A 41 -7.55 1.77 3.89
C VAL A 41 -8.94 1.23 3.54
N THR A 42 -9.84 2.15 3.19
CA THR A 42 -11.20 1.86 2.74
C THR A 42 -11.36 2.22 1.26
N ASP A 43 -12.44 1.75 0.63
CA ASP A 43 -12.76 2.11 -0.76
C ASP A 43 -12.89 3.63 -0.95
N ALA A 44 -13.51 4.31 0.02
CA ALA A 44 -13.65 5.77 0.00
C ALA A 44 -12.29 6.47 0.12
N PHE A 45 -11.40 5.96 0.97
CA PHE A 45 -10.03 6.46 1.08
C PHE A 45 -9.26 6.27 -0.23
N LEU A 46 -9.34 5.09 -0.85
CA LEU A 46 -8.63 4.82 -2.11
C LEU A 46 -9.14 5.68 -3.26
N ALA A 47 -10.46 5.95 -3.32
CA ALA A 47 -11.05 6.82 -4.31
C ALA A 47 -10.59 8.28 -4.17
N ASP A 48 -10.50 8.79 -2.94
CA ASP A 48 -10.02 10.16 -2.66
C ASP A 48 -8.49 10.29 -2.85
N PHE A 49 -7.74 9.28 -2.39
CA PHE A 49 -6.29 9.26 -2.45
C PHE A 49 -5.75 9.13 -3.88
N ALA A 50 -6.43 8.33 -4.73
CA ALA A 50 -6.09 8.08 -6.13
C ALA A 50 -4.59 7.80 -6.37
N PRO A 51 -4.01 6.74 -5.75
CA PRO A 51 -2.58 6.44 -5.86
C PRO A 51 -2.19 6.09 -7.29
N LYS A 52 -0.95 6.42 -7.68
CA LYS A 52 -0.37 6.01 -8.97
C LYS A 52 0.21 4.60 -8.95
N ALA A 53 0.58 4.11 -7.77
CA ALA A 53 1.00 2.75 -7.51
C ALA A 53 0.82 2.41 -6.03
N ILE A 54 0.67 1.12 -5.73
CA ILE A 54 0.43 0.62 -4.39
C ILE A 54 1.53 -0.36 -4.00
N ILE A 55 2.03 -0.25 -2.76
CA ILE A 55 2.95 -1.21 -2.16
C ILE A 55 2.23 -1.88 -0.99
N PHE A 56 2.15 -3.21 -1.03
CA PHE A 56 1.71 -4.02 0.10
C PHE A 56 2.93 -4.41 0.91
N SER A 57 3.04 -3.90 2.14
CA SER A 57 4.19 -4.17 3.01
C SER A 57 4.21 -5.63 3.49
N GLY A 58 5.32 -6.00 4.13
CA GLY A 58 5.37 -7.26 4.87
C GLY A 58 4.51 -7.22 6.13
N GLY A 59 4.44 -8.34 6.83
CA GLY A 59 3.78 -8.44 8.11
C GLY A 59 4.33 -9.66 8.86
N PRO A 60 4.26 -9.68 10.19
CA PRO A 60 4.64 -10.84 11.00
C PRO A 60 3.60 -11.97 10.93
N ASP A 61 2.47 -11.71 10.27
CA ASP A 61 1.32 -12.58 10.24
C ASP A 61 1.44 -13.68 9.15
N SER A 62 0.61 -14.72 9.25
CA SER A 62 0.42 -15.73 8.19
C SER A 62 -0.91 -15.49 7.48
N VAL A 63 -0.86 -15.43 6.15
CA VAL A 63 -2.04 -15.23 5.29
C VAL A 63 -3.08 -16.36 5.38
N THR A 64 -2.69 -17.51 5.92
CA THR A 64 -3.52 -18.70 6.07
C THR A 64 -4.39 -18.68 7.32
N ARG A 65 -4.16 -17.76 8.26
CA ARG A 65 -5.00 -17.63 9.45
C ARG A 65 -6.32 -16.95 9.07
N ASP A 66 -7.42 -17.45 9.63
CA ASP A 66 -8.70 -16.76 9.52
C ASP A 66 -8.63 -15.34 10.13
N GLY A 67 -9.26 -14.38 9.45
CA GLY A 67 -9.17 -12.95 9.80
C GLY A 67 -7.76 -12.35 9.69
N SER A 68 -6.90 -12.87 8.82
CA SER A 68 -5.58 -12.26 8.57
C SER A 68 -5.73 -10.84 8.01
N PRO A 69 -4.75 -9.94 8.25
CA PRO A 69 -4.72 -8.63 7.62
C PRO A 69 -4.84 -8.70 6.09
N ARG A 70 -5.81 -7.99 5.51
CA ARG A 70 -6.03 -7.94 4.05
C ARG A 70 -6.32 -6.51 3.61
N ALA A 71 -5.83 -6.14 2.44
CA ALA A 71 -6.25 -4.91 1.78
C ALA A 71 -7.67 -5.08 1.21
N PRO A 72 -8.45 -3.98 1.07
CA PRO A 72 -9.73 -4.05 0.39
C PRO A 72 -9.56 -4.47 -1.07
N GLU A 73 -10.55 -5.19 -1.62
CA GLU A 73 -10.51 -5.71 -2.99
C GLU A 73 -10.38 -4.59 -4.04
N SER A 74 -10.94 -3.41 -3.73
CA SER A 74 -10.80 -2.20 -4.53
C SER A 74 -9.35 -1.82 -4.80
N ALA A 75 -8.42 -2.05 -3.86
CA ALA A 75 -6.99 -1.78 -4.04
C ALA A 75 -6.38 -2.59 -5.19
N PHE A 76 -6.85 -3.82 -5.41
CA PHE A 76 -6.40 -4.69 -6.49
C PHE A 76 -7.01 -4.30 -7.84
N ASN A 77 -8.22 -3.75 -7.81
CA ASN A 77 -9.01 -3.42 -9.00
C ASN A 77 -8.77 -1.99 -9.53
N MET A 78 -7.92 -1.18 -8.91
CA MET A 78 -7.65 0.20 -9.35
C MET A 78 -6.92 0.31 -10.69
N GLY A 79 -6.38 -0.80 -11.22
CA GLY A 79 -5.65 -0.81 -12.49
C GLY A 79 -4.27 -0.11 -12.42
N VAL A 80 -3.75 0.10 -11.22
CA VAL A 80 -2.43 0.69 -10.98
C VAL A 80 -1.40 -0.39 -10.65
N PRO A 81 -0.09 -0.16 -10.86
CA PRO A 81 0.93 -1.12 -10.50
C PRO A 81 0.92 -1.43 -8.99
N ILE A 82 1.01 -2.72 -8.65
CA ILE A 82 1.05 -3.21 -7.28
C ILE A 82 2.36 -3.97 -7.06
N LEU A 83 3.09 -3.62 -5.99
CA LEU A 83 4.25 -4.35 -5.52
C LEU A 83 3.94 -4.98 -4.16
N GLY A 84 3.88 -6.32 -4.11
CA GLY A 84 3.77 -7.07 -2.87
C GLY A 84 5.15 -7.44 -2.30
N ILE A 85 5.37 -7.19 -1.01
CA ILE A 85 6.61 -7.58 -0.32
C ILE A 85 6.29 -8.60 0.77
N CYS A 86 6.84 -9.81 0.63
CA CYS A 86 6.66 -10.90 1.60
C CYS A 86 5.17 -11.18 1.87
N TYR A 87 4.65 -10.83 3.05
CA TYR A 87 3.23 -10.95 3.40
C TYR A 87 2.33 -10.29 2.34
N GLY A 88 2.66 -9.08 1.89
CA GLY A 88 1.90 -8.37 0.86
C GLY A 88 1.87 -9.09 -0.48
N GLN A 89 2.86 -9.94 -0.80
CA GLN A 89 2.82 -10.80 -1.98
C GLN A 89 1.96 -12.04 -1.72
N GLN A 90 2.05 -12.61 -0.53
CA GLN A 90 1.21 -13.74 -0.12
C GLN A 90 -0.27 -13.37 -0.08
N THR A 91 -0.61 -12.10 0.17
CA THR A 91 -2.00 -11.66 0.15
C THR A 91 -2.59 -11.50 -1.25
N MET A 92 -1.74 -11.47 -2.28
CA MET A 92 -2.11 -11.38 -3.70
C MET A 92 -2.33 -12.75 -4.36
N MET A 93 -1.90 -13.85 -3.72
CA MET A 93 -2.13 -15.22 -4.17
C MET A 93 -3.42 -15.79 -3.58
#